data_AF-A0A225VSB8-F1
#
_entry.id   AF-A0A225VSB8-F1
#
_cell.length_a   1.000
_cell.length_b   1.000
_cell.length_c   1.000
_cell.angle_alpha   90.00
_cell.angle_beta   90.00
_cell.angle_gamma   90.00
#
_symmetry.space_group_name_H-M   'P 1'
#
loop_
_entity.id
_entity.type
_entity.pdbx_description
1 polymer ?
#
loop_
_entity_poly.entity_id
_entity_poly.type
_entity_poly.pdbx_seq_one_letter_code
_entity_poly.pdbx_strand_id
1 'polypeptide(L)'
;MAIHHAVLLAFLFFLAEFNAVSARIYLNESIKAKADANVLIVQRTLIESKNMSSSKLLLRSYKSGDGSYNLEDRVDTQGLSSKISGLVSKLFSSSSSQERTIKRIKKGQSAFTDLDLYSILRKTTSREELVKVFQSLEDVPDLKTLAISIQKSMSGKTNIENFQGYVNPDVFFDMLQLSAFGGKLDGSPLFTQWLKYVSKYRENRYYDDYQMLDLFRKVMPEESVVALLHSLRQVPGMKNQADTMLRGLFFESKTSHKVINDVWLDAKVSPEEVFKILQLKEASMTVFDDNAMLFQWIRYFEGYRKSFMKTENLSIFDEKLRMILQKNNEAMNNGDFAALFQVIKEAPQLKRIGTSMQASLFKELLTRRYDPSSFSSLLSIPYAFRLKEDDPIFRTLKAFTLQFAKERGGKTAFTKVKTLFNDGTPNAALAAAGELV
;
A
#
# COMPACT_ATOMS: atom_id res chain seq x y z
N MET A 1 -19.17 20.70 34.73
CA MET A 1 -17.77 20.99 35.13
C MET A 1 -17.23 20.02 36.19
N ALA A 2 -18.00 19.67 37.22
CA ALA A 2 -17.55 18.73 38.28
C ALA A 2 -17.30 17.29 37.78
N ILE A 3 -18.11 16.79 36.85
CA ILE A 3 -17.97 15.44 36.27
C ILE A 3 -16.65 15.30 35.49
N HIS A 4 -16.29 16.28 34.65
CA HIS A 4 -15.01 16.25 33.93
C HIS A 4 -13.79 16.38 34.85
N HIS A 5 -13.90 17.08 35.98
CA HIS A 5 -12.82 17.13 36.99
C HIS A 5 -12.67 15.79 37.73
N ALA A 6 -13.78 15.15 38.10
CA ALA A 6 -13.78 13.84 38.73
C ALA A 6 -13.24 12.75 37.78
N VAL A 7 -13.58 12.82 36.49
CA VAL A 7 -13.07 11.91 35.46
C VAL A 7 -11.59 12.15 35.21
N LEU A 8 -11.12 13.40 35.12
CA LEU A 8 -9.69 13.71 35.00
C LEU A 8 -8.90 13.24 36.22
N LEU A 9 -9.46 13.39 37.43
CA LEU A 9 -8.88 12.86 38.67
C LEU A 9 -8.83 11.34 38.68
N ALA A 10 -9.92 10.66 38.31
CA ALA A 10 -9.95 9.21 38.18
C ALA A 10 -8.95 8.71 37.14
N PHE A 11 -8.80 9.43 36.03
CA PHE A 11 -7.86 9.11 34.95
C PHE A 11 -6.39 9.31 35.38
N LEU A 12 -6.10 10.39 36.12
CA LEU A 12 -4.78 10.64 36.70
C LEU A 12 -4.45 9.64 37.81
N PHE A 13 -5.43 9.23 38.61
CA PHE A 13 -5.27 8.16 39.61
C PHE A 13 -5.06 6.79 38.94
N PHE A 14 -5.77 6.49 37.86
CA PHE A 14 -5.57 5.28 37.06
C PHE A 14 -4.17 5.24 36.44
N LEU A 15 -3.70 6.35 35.86
CA LEU A 15 -2.33 6.45 35.32
C LEU A 15 -1.26 6.35 36.41
N ALA A 16 -1.52 6.87 37.61
CA ALA A 16 -0.62 6.73 38.76
C ALA A 16 -0.58 5.30 39.30
N GLU A 17 -1.72 4.62 39.39
CA GLU A 17 -1.79 3.20 39.77
C GLU A 17 -1.20 2.29 38.69
N PHE A 18 -1.41 2.59 37.40
CA PHE A 18 -0.85 1.82 36.29
C PHE A 18 0.68 1.95 36.22
N ASN A 19 1.23 3.15 36.43
CA ASN A 19 2.67 3.34 36.57
C ASN A 19 3.23 2.65 37.82
N ALA A 20 2.49 2.62 38.94
CA ALA A 20 2.89 1.91 40.14
C ALA A 20 2.83 0.37 39.97
N VAL A 21 1.86 -0.14 39.23
CA VAL A 21 1.71 -1.56 38.89
C VAL A 21 2.78 -1.99 37.89
N SER A 22 3.04 -1.19 36.85
CA SER A 22 4.10 -1.45 35.87
C SER A 22 5.48 -1.41 36.54
N ALA A 23 5.74 -0.42 37.40
CA ALA A 23 6.96 -0.35 38.20
C ALA A 23 7.10 -1.54 39.18
N ARG A 24 5.99 -2.06 39.74
CA ARG A 24 6.00 -3.25 40.62
C ARG A 24 6.25 -4.56 39.86
N ILE A 25 5.76 -4.68 38.63
CA ILE A 25 6.01 -5.84 37.75
C ILE A 25 7.50 -5.86 37.36
N TYR A 26 8.05 -4.71 36.97
CA TYR A 26 9.49 -4.58 36.69
C TYR A 26 10.38 -4.78 37.93
N LEU A 27 9.93 -4.37 39.13
CA LEU A 27 10.68 -4.67 40.36
C LEU A 27 10.62 -6.16 40.74
N ASN A 28 9.49 -6.84 40.55
CA ASN A 28 9.33 -8.24 40.94
C ASN A 28 10.05 -9.24 40.03
N GLU A 29 10.29 -8.91 38.75
CA GLU A 29 11.06 -9.80 37.85
C GLU A 29 12.56 -9.88 38.21
N SER A 30 13.10 -8.92 38.98
CA SER A 30 14.51 -8.96 39.41
C SER A 30 14.76 -9.57 40.80
N ILE A 31 13.72 -9.94 41.56
CA ILE A 31 13.87 -10.33 42.98
C ILE A 31 13.85 -11.87 43.19
N LYS A 32 13.74 -12.68 42.13
CA LYS A 32 13.77 -14.15 42.25
C LYS A 32 15.16 -14.76 42.50
N ALA A 33 16.17 -13.95 42.80
CA ALA A 33 17.54 -14.39 43.08
C ALA A 33 18.09 -13.81 44.41
N LYS A 34 17.52 -14.23 45.55
CA LYS A 34 18.25 -14.71 46.74
C LYS A 34 17.29 -14.88 47.91
N ALA A 35 17.31 -16.09 48.45
CA ALA A 35 16.49 -16.53 49.54
C ALA A 35 16.98 -16.04 50.91
N ASP A 36 16.03 -16.06 51.85
CA ASP A 36 16.12 -16.36 53.27
C ASP A 36 16.78 -15.38 54.25
N ALA A 37 15.91 -14.76 55.06
CA ALA A 37 15.97 -14.69 56.53
C ALA A 37 14.94 -13.70 57.13
N ASN A 38 14.31 -12.83 56.33
CA ASN A 38 13.49 -11.71 56.84
C ASN A 38 11.95 -11.89 56.74
N VAL A 39 11.47 -13.09 56.44
CA VAL A 39 10.03 -13.36 56.20
C VAL A 39 9.15 -13.05 57.43
N LEU A 40 9.69 -13.13 58.65
CA LEU A 40 8.92 -12.91 59.88
C LEU A 40 8.74 -11.44 60.30
N ILE A 41 9.54 -10.51 59.78
CA ILE A 41 9.37 -9.07 60.08
C ILE A 41 8.35 -8.44 59.11
N VAL A 42 8.30 -8.92 57.86
CA VAL A 42 7.37 -8.41 56.84
C VAL A 42 5.92 -8.79 57.14
N GLN A 43 5.66 -9.95 57.75
CA GLN A 43 4.29 -10.33 58.12
C GLN A 43 3.70 -9.51 59.27
N ARG A 44 4.52 -8.88 60.14
CA ARG A 44 4.02 -8.04 61.24
C ARG A 44 3.78 -6.58 60.85
N THR A 45 4.45 -6.08 59.83
CA THR A 45 4.18 -4.74 59.26
C THR A 45 3.01 -4.72 58.28
N LEU A 46 2.46 -5.89 57.92
CA LEU A 46 1.34 -6.02 57.00
C LEU A 46 -0.06 -5.90 57.63
N ILE A 47 -0.16 -5.78 58.97
CA ILE A 47 -1.45 -5.71 59.68
C ILE A 47 -1.79 -4.30 60.22
N GLU A 48 -0.88 -3.33 60.22
CA GLU A 48 -1.18 -1.97 60.71
C GLU A 48 -0.83 -0.84 59.73
N SER A 49 -1.09 -1.04 58.43
CA SER A 49 -1.18 0.08 57.49
C SER A 49 -2.51 0.79 57.67
N LYS A 50 -2.54 1.75 58.61
CA LYS A 50 -3.63 2.70 58.85
C LYS A 50 -3.84 3.73 57.71
N ASN A 51 -3.34 3.44 56.50
CA ASN A 51 -3.52 4.26 55.31
C ASN A 51 -4.30 3.47 54.25
N MET A 52 -5.60 3.27 54.54
CA MET A 52 -6.57 3.01 53.49
C MET A 52 -6.60 4.23 52.56
N SER A 53 -6.15 4.05 51.31
CA SER A 53 -5.96 5.11 50.32
C SER A 53 -7.21 5.96 50.14
N SER A 54 -7.01 7.27 49.98
CA SER A 54 -8.05 8.25 49.64
C SER A 54 -8.88 7.84 48.41
N SER A 55 -8.33 7.00 47.53
CA SER A 55 -9.00 6.37 46.39
C SER A 55 -10.14 5.41 46.79
N LYS A 56 -9.97 4.63 47.88
CA LYS A 56 -11.02 3.75 48.42
C LYS A 56 -12.11 4.51 49.17
N LEU A 57 -11.78 5.65 49.78
CA LEU A 57 -12.76 6.56 50.41
C LEU A 57 -13.66 7.24 49.36
N LEU A 58 -13.08 7.67 48.24
CA LEU A 58 -13.81 8.24 47.08
C LEU A 58 -14.74 7.22 46.39
N LEU A 59 -14.33 5.95 46.32
CA LEU A 59 -15.17 4.86 45.79
C LEU A 59 -16.24 4.37 46.79
N ARG A 60 -16.00 4.48 48.11
CA ARG A 60 -17.01 4.18 49.15
C ARG A 60 -18.09 5.25 49.27
N SER A 61 -17.77 6.53 49.09
CA SER A 61 -18.77 7.62 49.14
C SER A 61 -19.76 7.58 47.98
N TYR A 62 -19.54 6.73 46.96
CA TYR A 62 -20.46 6.47 45.86
C TYR A 62 -21.29 5.19 46.03
N LYS A 63 -21.03 4.37 47.06
CA LYS A 63 -21.77 3.15 47.37
C LYS A 63 -22.52 3.29 48.70
N SER A 64 -23.74 3.83 48.64
CA SER A 64 -24.90 3.32 49.38
C SER A 64 -26.11 4.20 49.07
N GLY A 65 -27.07 3.64 48.33
CA GLY A 65 -28.44 4.12 48.37
C GLY A 65 -29.10 3.61 49.64
N ASP A 66 -28.83 4.26 50.76
CA ASP A 66 -29.69 4.26 51.95
C ASP A 66 -29.30 5.50 52.77
N GLY A 67 -30.31 6.30 53.09
CA GLY A 67 -30.17 7.64 53.62
C GLY A 67 -29.60 7.67 55.03
N SER A 68 -28.44 8.32 55.19
CA SER A 68 -28.05 8.95 56.44
C SER A 68 -26.92 9.94 56.15
N TYR A 69 -27.17 11.21 56.40
CA TYR A 69 -26.19 12.28 56.24
C TYR A 69 -25.16 12.23 57.38
N ASN A 70 -23.87 12.32 57.04
CA ASN A 70 -22.86 12.89 57.94
C ASN A 70 -22.13 14.01 57.21
N LEU A 71 -22.20 15.22 57.79
CA LEU A 71 -21.88 16.49 57.14
C LEU A 71 -20.42 16.95 57.36
N GLU A 72 -19.48 16.07 57.72
CA GLU A 72 -18.13 16.49 58.16
C GLU A 72 -16.95 16.11 57.26
N ASP A 73 -17.07 15.21 56.28
CA ASP A 73 -15.98 14.92 55.34
C ASP A 73 -16.08 15.76 54.05
N ARG A 74 -15.88 17.08 54.18
CA ARG A 74 -15.59 17.91 53.01
C ARG A 74 -14.18 17.58 52.52
N VAL A 75 -14.11 16.83 51.42
CA VAL A 75 -12.88 16.66 50.63
C VAL A 75 -12.29 18.06 50.36
N ASP A 76 -11.08 18.32 50.84
CA ASP A 76 -10.34 19.56 50.61
C ASP A 76 -9.96 19.66 49.12
N THR A 77 -10.90 20.18 48.34
CA THR A 77 -10.77 20.42 46.90
C THR A 77 -9.70 21.47 46.59
N GLN A 78 -9.37 22.34 47.56
CA GLN A 78 -8.37 23.40 47.42
C GLN A 78 -6.95 22.85 47.59
N GLY A 79 -6.74 21.97 48.58
CA GLY A 79 -5.51 21.22 48.77
C GLY A 79 -5.20 20.23 47.65
N LEU A 80 -6.22 19.64 47.02
CA LEU A 80 -6.05 18.80 45.83
C LEU A 80 -5.71 19.60 44.57
N SER A 81 -6.36 20.76 44.37
CA SER A 81 -6.11 21.66 43.24
C SER A 81 -4.66 22.18 43.22
N SER A 82 -4.08 22.47 44.38
CA SER A 82 -2.69 22.92 44.50
C SER A 82 -1.66 21.84 44.12
N LYS A 83 -1.97 20.56 44.40
CA LYS A 83 -1.11 19.41 44.04
C LYS A 83 -1.18 19.05 42.55
N ILE A 84 -2.31 19.31 41.89
CA ILE A 84 -2.48 19.11 40.43
C ILE A 84 -1.50 19.99 39.65
N SER A 85 -1.29 21.25 40.04
CA SER A 85 -0.30 22.12 39.40
C SER A 85 1.13 21.56 39.48
N GLY A 86 1.49 20.90 40.59
CA GLY A 86 2.80 20.28 40.78
C GLY A 86 3.00 18.97 39.99
N LEU A 87 1.94 18.21 39.77
CA LEU A 87 1.94 17.03 38.91
C LEU A 87 1.98 17.40 37.43
N VAL A 88 1.22 18.42 37.04
CA VAL A 88 1.23 19.01 35.69
C VAL A 88 2.61 19.60 35.38
N SER A 89 3.24 20.36 36.29
CA SER A 89 4.58 20.90 36.02
C SER A 89 5.66 19.83 35.85
N LYS A 90 5.53 18.69 36.56
CA LYS A 90 6.44 17.54 36.44
C LYS A 90 6.21 16.70 35.17
N LEU A 91 4.98 16.61 34.68
CA LEU A 91 4.62 15.83 33.48
C LEU A 91 4.82 16.58 32.14
N PHE A 92 4.90 17.92 32.14
CA PHE A 92 4.85 18.75 30.92
C PHE A 92 6.07 19.67 30.69
N SER A 93 7.24 19.35 31.23
CA SER A 93 8.41 20.25 31.26
C SER A 93 9.18 20.46 29.94
N SER A 94 8.63 20.20 28.73
CA SER A 94 9.48 20.21 27.53
C SER A 94 8.91 20.65 26.16
N SER A 95 7.84 21.45 26.04
CA SER A 95 7.56 22.12 24.74
C SER A 95 6.73 23.41 24.80
N SER A 96 7.02 24.34 23.88
CA SER A 96 6.40 25.67 23.75
C SER A 96 4.91 25.68 23.42
N SER A 97 4.37 24.59 22.86
CA SER A 97 2.93 24.38 22.68
C SER A 97 2.21 24.22 24.04
N GLN A 98 2.87 23.60 25.02
CA GLN A 98 2.32 23.26 26.33
C GLN A 98 2.24 24.47 27.26
N GLU A 99 3.13 25.46 27.13
CA GLU A 99 3.03 26.71 27.89
C GLU A 99 1.74 27.49 27.58
N ARG A 100 1.23 27.39 26.36
CA ARG A 100 -0.06 28.00 25.97
C ARG A 100 -1.23 27.28 26.62
N THR A 101 -1.23 25.95 26.64
CA THR A 101 -2.27 25.12 27.28
C THR A 101 -2.25 25.28 28.81
N ILE A 102 -1.06 25.27 29.43
CA ILE A 102 -0.88 25.53 30.87
C ILE A 102 -1.33 26.96 31.23
N LYS A 103 -1.03 27.97 30.39
CA LYS A 103 -1.55 29.34 30.59
C LYS A 103 -3.07 29.43 30.52
N ARG A 104 -3.73 28.68 29.61
CA ARG A 104 -5.21 28.66 29.51
C ARG A 104 -5.87 27.97 30.70
N ILE A 105 -5.31 26.84 31.16
CA ILE A 105 -5.78 26.10 32.35
C ILE A 105 -5.61 26.96 33.61
N LYS A 106 -4.44 27.60 33.79
CA LYS A 106 -4.18 28.52 34.91
C LYS A 106 -5.09 29.76 34.93
N LYS A 107 -5.62 30.18 33.78
CA LYS A 107 -6.58 31.27 33.66
C LYS A 107 -8.05 30.83 33.80
N GLY A 108 -8.33 29.54 34.05
CA GLY A 108 -9.70 29.01 34.15
C GLY A 108 -10.48 29.02 32.83
N GLN A 109 -9.79 29.10 31.68
CA GLN A 109 -10.42 29.38 30.38
C GLN A 109 -10.80 28.15 29.56
N SER A 110 -10.37 26.93 29.91
CA SER A 110 -10.84 25.71 29.22
C SER A 110 -10.60 24.42 30.02
N ALA A 111 -11.52 23.45 29.91
CA ALA A 111 -11.34 22.09 30.40
C ALA A 111 -10.30 21.31 29.55
N PHE A 112 -9.75 20.23 30.11
CA PHE A 112 -8.90 19.28 29.40
C PHE A 112 -9.65 18.73 28.18
N THR A 113 -9.06 18.80 26.99
CA THR A 113 -9.69 18.23 25.79
C THR A 113 -9.28 16.76 25.63
N ASP A 114 -10.09 16.01 24.90
CA ASP A 114 -9.79 14.64 24.50
C ASP A 114 -8.46 14.51 23.73
N LEU A 115 -8.06 15.55 22.99
CA LEU A 115 -6.77 15.65 22.31
C LEU A 115 -5.60 15.81 23.28
N ASP A 116 -5.80 16.59 24.35
CA ASP A 116 -4.80 16.74 25.40
C ASP A 116 -4.59 15.39 26.11
N LEU A 117 -5.67 14.66 26.41
CA LEU A 117 -5.62 13.31 26.98
C LEU A 117 -4.86 12.33 26.07
N TYR A 118 -5.16 12.34 24.77
CA TYR A 118 -4.43 11.50 23.81
C TYR A 118 -2.93 11.80 23.77
N SER A 119 -2.58 13.09 23.73
CA SER A 119 -1.18 13.54 23.64
C SER A 119 -0.33 13.08 24.84
N ILE A 120 -0.95 12.97 26.01
CA ILE A 120 -0.33 12.47 27.23
C ILE A 120 -0.14 10.97 27.14
N LEU A 121 -1.22 10.25 26.84
CA LEU A 121 -1.19 8.79 26.74
C LEU A 121 -0.11 8.31 25.76
N ARG A 122 0.04 8.99 24.62
CA ARG A 122 1.09 8.68 23.64
C ARG A 122 2.51 8.92 24.15
N LYS A 123 2.75 9.96 24.97
CA LYS A 123 4.09 10.26 25.49
C LYS A 123 4.51 9.32 26.62
N THR A 124 3.53 8.75 27.33
CA THR A 124 3.79 7.95 28.55
C THR A 124 3.66 6.45 28.34
N THR A 125 3.26 6.01 27.15
CA THR A 125 2.83 4.62 26.89
C THR A 125 3.40 4.14 25.57
N SER A 126 3.91 2.90 25.49
CA SER A 126 4.38 2.33 24.23
C SER A 126 3.23 2.16 23.22
N ARG A 127 3.56 1.94 21.94
CA ARG A 127 2.55 1.74 20.88
C ARG A 127 1.68 0.52 21.16
N GLU A 128 2.26 -0.59 21.61
CA GLU A 128 1.55 -1.84 21.91
C GLU A 128 0.72 -1.72 23.19
N GLU A 129 1.20 -0.96 24.17
CA GLU A 129 0.51 -0.70 25.43
C GLU A 129 -0.66 0.25 25.25
N LEU A 130 -0.56 1.23 24.35
CA LEU A 130 -1.60 2.22 24.13
C LEU A 130 -2.86 1.61 23.50
N VAL A 131 -2.72 0.63 22.61
CA VAL A 131 -3.84 -0.17 22.09
C VAL A 131 -4.54 -0.92 23.23
N LYS A 132 -3.76 -1.56 24.13
CA LYS A 132 -4.30 -2.27 25.30
C LYS A 132 -5.01 -1.32 26.27
N VAL A 133 -4.49 -0.10 26.44
CA VAL A 133 -5.14 0.95 27.24
C VAL A 133 -6.50 1.30 26.64
N PHE A 134 -6.61 1.55 25.34
CA PHE A 134 -7.90 1.85 24.73
C PHE A 134 -8.88 0.68 24.79
N GLN A 135 -8.43 -0.55 24.54
CA GLN A 135 -9.26 -1.76 24.71
C GLN A 135 -9.76 -1.88 26.15
N SER A 136 -8.89 -1.71 27.13
CA SER A 136 -9.25 -1.76 28.55
C SER A 136 -10.23 -0.65 28.94
N LEU A 137 -10.11 0.55 28.35
CA LEU A 137 -11.05 1.64 28.57
C LEU A 137 -12.41 1.38 27.90
N GLU A 138 -12.44 0.69 26.77
CA GLU A 138 -13.68 0.27 26.09
C GLU A 138 -14.41 -0.87 26.82
N ASP A 139 -13.68 -1.74 27.51
CA ASP A 139 -14.22 -2.84 28.31
C ASP A 139 -14.89 -2.37 29.61
N VAL A 140 -14.59 -1.15 30.06
CA VAL A 140 -15.25 -0.52 31.21
C VAL A 140 -16.44 0.32 30.72
N PRO A 141 -17.70 -0.06 31.03
CA PRO A 141 -18.89 0.59 30.46
C PRO A 141 -18.91 2.12 30.60
N ASP A 142 -18.47 2.64 31.76
CA ASP A 142 -18.47 4.06 32.07
C ASP A 142 -17.35 4.83 31.34
N LEU A 143 -16.27 4.15 30.94
CA LEU A 143 -15.12 4.73 30.26
C LEU A 143 -15.17 4.52 28.74
N LYS A 144 -16.02 3.61 28.27
CA LYS A 144 -16.21 3.34 26.84
C LYS A 144 -16.52 4.58 26.03
N THR A 145 -17.42 5.44 26.53
CA THR A 145 -17.77 6.69 25.85
C THR A 145 -16.59 7.67 25.79
N LEU A 146 -15.74 7.70 26.83
CA LEU A 146 -14.54 8.53 26.86
C LEU A 146 -13.46 7.96 25.93
N ALA A 147 -13.25 6.64 25.91
CA ALA A 147 -12.32 5.98 24.99
C ALA A 147 -12.72 6.28 23.54
N ILE A 148 -13.99 6.07 23.20
CA ILE A 148 -14.57 6.40 21.91
C ILE A 148 -14.44 7.90 21.64
N SER A 149 -14.67 8.79 22.62
CA SER A 149 -14.55 10.24 22.44
C SER A 149 -13.10 10.67 22.21
N ILE A 150 -12.12 10.10 22.91
CA ILE A 150 -10.69 10.35 22.69
C ILE A 150 -10.27 9.85 21.30
N GLN A 151 -10.66 8.64 20.93
CA GLN A 151 -10.44 8.10 19.58
C GLN A 151 -11.17 8.92 18.50
N LYS A 152 -12.38 9.42 18.78
CA LYS A 152 -13.19 10.23 17.86
C LYS A 152 -12.68 11.66 17.76
N SER A 153 -12.14 12.21 18.83
CA SER A 153 -11.44 13.49 18.87
C SER A 153 -10.12 13.40 18.13
N MET A 154 -9.51 12.21 18.05
CA MET A 154 -8.45 11.90 17.09
C MET A 154 -8.99 11.77 15.66
N SER A 155 -10.15 11.13 15.46
CA SER A 155 -10.77 10.88 14.16
C SER A 155 -11.64 12.03 13.59
N GLY A 156 -11.76 13.15 14.28
CA GLY A 156 -12.70 14.24 13.99
C GLY A 156 -12.22 15.26 12.95
N LYS A 157 -13.17 16.00 12.35
CA LYS A 157 -12.93 17.11 11.40
C LYS A 157 -11.96 18.17 11.96
N THR A 158 -12.02 18.40 13.26
CA THR A 158 -11.25 19.40 14.01
C THR A 158 -9.72 19.18 13.98
N ASN A 159 -9.20 17.97 13.73
CA ASN A 159 -7.75 17.74 13.64
C ASN A 159 -7.15 18.11 12.29
N ILE A 160 -7.86 17.85 11.19
CA ILE A 160 -7.45 18.30 9.85
C ILE A 160 -7.39 19.85 9.83
N GLU A 161 -8.25 20.49 10.61
CA GLU A 161 -8.28 21.95 10.79
C GLU A 161 -7.18 22.43 11.74
N ASN A 162 -6.96 21.79 12.90
CA ASN A 162 -5.96 22.23 13.89
C ASN A 162 -4.51 21.95 13.49
N PHE A 163 -4.24 20.88 12.73
CA PHE A 163 -2.88 20.59 12.25
C PHE A 163 -2.51 21.35 10.97
N GLN A 164 -3.44 22.11 10.37
CA GLN A 164 -3.27 23.00 9.19
C GLN A 164 -2.22 22.54 8.14
N GLY A 165 -2.07 21.23 7.87
CA GLY A 165 -1.03 20.73 6.97
C GLY A 165 0.43 21.01 7.44
N TYR A 166 0.68 21.29 8.72
CA TYR A 166 2.02 21.55 9.26
C TYR A 166 2.80 20.29 9.62
N VAL A 167 2.10 19.20 9.93
CA VAL A 167 2.69 17.95 10.41
C VAL A 167 2.98 17.04 9.21
N ASN A 168 4.19 16.52 9.10
CA ASN A 168 4.52 15.58 8.03
C ASN A 168 3.55 14.37 8.09
N PRO A 169 3.00 13.91 6.95
CA PRO A 169 2.02 12.81 6.92
C PRO A 169 2.50 11.51 7.59
N ASP A 170 3.79 11.17 7.55
CA ASP A 170 4.34 9.99 8.23
C ASP A 170 4.21 10.14 9.74
N VAL A 171 4.50 11.34 10.26
CA VAL A 171 4.35 11.65 11.67
C VAL A 171 2.87 11.57 12.06
N PHE A 172 1.95 12.05 11.21
CA PHE A 172 0.51 11.94 11.44
C PHE A 172 0.02 10.49 11.38
N PHE A 173 0.56 9.68 10.47
CA PHE A 173 0.30 8.24 10.39
C PHE A 173 0.67 7.54 11.70
N ASP A 174 1.85 7.85 12.24
CA ASP A 174 2.31 7.36 13.53
C ASP A 174 1.49 7.91 14.70
N MET A 175 1.01 9.17 14.62
CA MET A 175 0.11 9.74 15.63
C MET A 175 -1.21 8.99 15.67
N LEU A 176 -1.71 8.48 14.55
CA LEU A 176 -2.94 7.70 14.48
C LEU A 176 -2.71 6.21 14.76
N GLN A 177 -1.46 5.81 15.05
CA GLN A 177 -1.07 4.41 15.33
C GLN A 177 -1.49 3.43 14.22
N LEU A 178 -1.50 3.89 12.97
CA LEU A 178 -2.00 3.08 11.85
C LEU A 178 -1.12 1.85 11.58
N SER A 179 0.16 1.91 11.92
CA SER A 179 1.06 0.75 11.87
C SER A 179 0.65 -0.40 12.80
N ALA A 180 -0.09 -0.14 13.88
CA ALA A 180 -0.57 -1.20 14.79
C ALA A 180 -1.65 -2.09 14.15
N PHE A 181 -2.25 -1.68 13.04
CA PHE A 181 -3.26 -2.46 12.31
C PHE A 181 -2.66 -3.59 11.44
N GLY A 182 -1.33 -3.75 11.42
CA GLY A 182 -0.67 -4.91 10.83
C GLY A 182 -1.00 -5.13 9.35
N GLY A 183 -1.13 -4.05 8.57
CA GLY A 183 -1.45 -4.11 7.14
C GLY A 183 -2.94 -4.10 6.80
N LYS A 184 -3.85 -4.22 7.77
CA LYS A 184 -5.31 -4.14 7.57
C LYS A 184 -5.83 -2.72 7.79
N LEU A 185 -5.47 -1.83 6.87
CA LEU A 185 -5.85 -0.40 6.92
C LEU A 185 -7.13 -0.09 6.15
N ASP A 186 -7.53 -0.99 5.26
CA ASP A 186 -8.74 -0.86 4.46
C ASP A 186 -9.99 -0.78 5.33
N GLY A 187 -10.85 0.21 5.05
CA GLY A 187 -12.06 0.47 5.82
C GLY A 187 -11.85 1.11 7.20
N SER A 188 -10.60 1.32 7.65
CA SER A 188 -10.34 2.02 8.92
C SER A 188 -10.76 3.50 8.83
N PRO A 189 -11.62 3.99 9.76
CA PRO A 189 -11.97 5.41 9.82
C PRO A 189 -10.76 6.33 10.05
N LEU A 190 -9.78 5.85 10.82
CA LEU A 190 -8.53 6.58 11.09
C LEU A 190 -7.66 6.66 9.82
N PHE A 191 -7.57 5.56 9.06
CA PHE A 191 -6.84 5.57 7.79
C PHE A 191 -7.52 6.48 6.77
N THR A 192 -8.86 6.46 6.70
CA THR A 192 -9.63 7.37 5.86
C THR A 192 -9.38 8.83 6.21
N GLN A 193 -9.26 9.15 7.50
CA GLN A 193 -8.92 10.48 7.95
C GLN A 193 -7.48 10.86 7.58
N TRP A 194 -6.54 9.94 7.71
CA TRP A 194 -5.15 10.15 7.28
C TRP A 194 -5.06 10.43 5.78
N LEU A 195 -5.79 9.68 4.94
CA LEU A 195 -5.85 9.94 3.49
C LEU A 195 -6.37 11.35 3.19
N LYS A 196 -7.44 11.79 3.87
CA LYS A 196 -7.95 13.17 3.75
C LYS A 196 -6.92 14.21 4.20
N TYR A 197 -6.18 13.91 5.26
CA TYR A 197 -5.09 14.75 5.73
C TYR A 197 -3.99 14.87 4.68
N VAL A 198 -3.55 13.76 4.09
CA VAL A 198 -2.52 13.77 3.05
C VAL A 198 -2.97 14.60 1.84
N SER A 199 -4.22 14.44 1.40
CA SER A 199 -4.77 15.27 0.31
C SER A 199 -4.67 16.76 0.64
N LYS A 200 -5.07 17.18 1.85
CA LYS A 200 -4.97 18.59 2.29
C LYS A 200 -3.52 19.07 2.45
N TYR A 201 -2.63 18.20 2.95
CA TYR A 201 -1.21 18.53 3.11
C TYR A 201 -0.56 18.81 1.74
N ARG A 202 -0.88 17.98 0.74
CA ARG A 202 -0.40 18.09 -0.64
C ARG A 202 -0.82 19.38 -1.36
N GLU A 203 -1.89 20.04 -0.90
CA GLU A 203 -2.33 21.33 -1.48
C GLU A 203 -1.29 22.44 -1.28
N ASN A 204 -0.50 22.38 -0.21
CA ASN A 204 0.42 23.47 0.18
C ASN A 204 1.86 23.01 0.34
N ARG A 205 2.12 21.69 0.29
CA ARG A 205 3.43 21.11 0.61
C ARG A 205 3.70 19.85 -0.18
N TYR A 206 4.99 19.58 -0.39
CA TYR A 206 5.44 18.38 -1.07
C TYR A 206 5.25 17.13 -0.20
N TYR A 207 4.48 16.18 -0.73
CA TYR A 207 4.39 14.80 -0.24
C TYR A 207 3.93 13.93 -1.39
N ASP A 208 4.83 13.26 -2.10
CA ASP A 208 4.46 12.51 -3.31
C ASP A 208 3.93 11.09 -3.02
N ASP A 209 3.59 10.36 -4.07
CA ASP A 209 3.08 8.99 -3.98
C ASP A 209 4.17 7.97 -3.60
N TYR A 210 5.45 8.24 -3.91
CA TYR A 210 6.56 7.37 -3.53
C TYR A 210 6.88 7.49 -2.04
N GLN A 211 6.77 8.70 -1.45
CA GLN A 211 6.87 8.89 0.00
C GLN A 211 5.77 8.13 0.75
N MET A 212 4.54 8.12 0.20
CA MET A 212 3.45 7.31 0.73
C MET A 212 3.74 5.80 0.60
N LEU A 213 4.27 5.37 -0.53
CA LEU A 213 4.68 3.98 -0.77
C LEU A 213 5.77 3.54 0.20
N ASP A 214 6.80 4.35 0.40
CA ASP A 214 7.91 4.08 1.31
C ASP A 214 7.43 3.95 2.76
N LEU A 215 6.51 4.81 3.19
CA LEU A 215 5.86 4.69 4.49
C LEU A 215 5.15 3.34 4.63
N PHE A 216 4.39 2.90 3.63
CA PHE A 216 3.72 1.61 3.67
C PHE A 216 4.72 0.45 3.74
N ARG A 217 5.75 0.43 2.87
CA ARG A 217 6.81 -0.60 2.87
C ARG A 217 7.55 -0.70 4.19
N LYS A 218 7.69 0.41 4.92
CA LYS A 218 8.35 0.45 6.23
C LYS A 218 7.53 -0.20 7.34
N VAL A 219 6.20 -0.18 7.25
CA VAL A 219 5.31 -0.53 8.37
C VAL A 219 4.51 -1.81 8.14
N MET A 220 4.50 -2.37 6.93
CA MET A 220 3.77 -3.60 6.61
C MET A 220 4.53 -4.45 5.58
N PRO A 221 4.31 -5.77 5.54
CA PRO A 221 4.94 -6.65 4.55
C PRO A 221 4.46 -6.33 3.13
N GLU A 222 5.24 -6.70 2.13
CA GLU A 222 5.00 -6.38 0.71
C GLU A 222 3.61 -6.81 0.23
N GLU A 223 3.15 -8.01 0.64
CA GLU A 223 1.82 -8.51 0.30
C GLU A 223 0.71 -7.60 0.82
N SER A 224 0.86 -7.07 2.04
CA SER A 224 -0.08 -6.10 2.61
C SER A 224 -0.01 -4.75 1.92
N VAL A 225 1.19 -4.29 1.51
CA VAL A 225 1.32 -3.05 0.71
C VAL A 225 0.56 -3.19 -0.59
N VAL A 226 0.79 -4.26 -1.35
CA VAL A 226 0.15 -4.48 -2.65
C VAL A 226 -1.37 -4.59 -2.50
N ALA A 227 -1.85 -5.34 -1.49
CA ALA A 227 -3.29 -5.45 -1.21
C ALA A 227 -3.92 -4.09 -0.83
N LEU A 228 -3.22 -3.29 -0.02
CA LEU A 228 -3.66 -1.95 0.36
C LEU A 228 -3.71 -1.02 -0.85
N LEU A 229 -2.66 -0.99 -1.67
CA LEU A 229 -2.65 -0.18 -2.88
C LEU A 229 -3.77 -0.60 -3.84
N HIS A 230 -4.04 -1.90 -3.95
CA HIS A 230 -5.18 -2.38 -4.72
C HIS A 230 -6.52 -1.88 -4.16
N SER A 231 -6.72 -1.91 -2.84
CA SER A 231 -7.96 -1.43 -2.22
C SER A 231 -8.13 0.10 -2.34
N LEU A 232 -7.03 0.86 -2.29
CA LEU A 232 -7.02 2.31 -2.51
C LEU A 232 -7.57 2.72 -3.89
N ARG A 233 -7.51 1.84 -4.89
CA ARG A 233 -8.12 2.10 -6.21
C ARG A 233 -9.64 2.29 -6.14
N GLN A 234 -10.29 1.76 -5.11
CA GLN A 234 -11.72 1.91 -4.86
C GLN A 234 -12.05 3.13 -4.00
N VAL A 235 -11.05 3.84 -3.47
CA VAL A 235 -11.25 5.06 -2.69
C VAL A 235 -11.40 6.25 -3.64
N PRO A 236 -12.46 7.07 -3.51
CA PRO A 236 -12.65 8.25 -4.36
C PRO A 236 -11.43 9.15 -4.38
N GLY A 237 -10.91 9.45 -5.58
CA GLY A 237 -9.76 10.33 -5.77
C GLY A 237 -8.38 9.69 -5.52
N MET A 238 -8.29 8.37 -5.28
CA MET A 238 -7.02 7.67 -5.01
C MET A 238 -6.59 6.70 -6.13
N LYS A 239 -7.43 6.46 -7.13
CA LYS A 239 -7.16 5.48 -8.19
C LYS A 239 -5.81 5.72 -8.90
N ASN A 240 -5.55 6.95 -9.34
CA ASN A 240 -4.35 7.25 -10.13
C ASN A 240 -3.06 7.17 -9.28
N GLN A 241 -3.14 7.55 -8.01
CA GLN A 241 -2.04 7.48 -7.05
C GLN A 241 -1.72 6.02 -6.72
N ALA A 242 -2.75 5.22 -6.47
CA ALA A 242 -2.62 3.78 -6.27
C ALA A 242 -2.02 3.08 -7.50
N ASP A 243 -2.50 3.40 -8.71
CA ASP A 243 -1.96 2.85 -9.95
C ASP A 243 -0.49 3.28 -10.16
N THR A 244 -0.11 4.51 -9.76
CA THR A 244 1.27 5.00 -9.81
C THR A 244 2.19 4.24 -8.85
N MET A 245 1.77 4.03 -7.60
CA MET A 245 2.53 3.25 -6.63
C MET A 245 2.65 1.78 -7.03
N LEU A 246 1.58 1.17 -7.55
CA LEU A 246 1.60 -0.21 -8.07
C LEU A 246 2.56 -0.35 -9.25
N ARG A 247 2.54 0.60 -10.19
CA ARG A 247 3.46 0.62 -11.33
C ARG A 247 4.92 0.79 -10.88
N GLY A 248 5.17 1.66 -9.89
CA GLY A 248 6.49 1.84 -9.28
C GLY A 248 7.03 0.54 -8.68
N LEU A 249 6.25 -0.11 -7.80
CA LEU A 249 6.63 -1.41 -7.22
C LEU A 249 6.89 -2.47 -8.29
N PHE A 250 6.02 -2.52 -9.30
CA PHE A 250 6.16 -3.47 -10.38
C PHE A 250 7.47 -3.23 -11.17
N PHE A 251 7.84 -1.98 -11.43
CA PHE A 251 9.07 -1.65 -12.13
C PHE A 251 10.34 -1.96 -11.30
N GLU A 252 10.32 -1.64 -10.01
CA GLU A 252 11.50 -1.72 -9.14
C GLU A 252 11.93 -3.15 -8.81
N SER A 253 11.00 -4.10 -8.73
CA SER A 253 11.30 -5.39 -8.12
C SER A 253 10.64 -6.59 -8.80
N LYS A 254 11.49 -7.56 -9.13
CA LYS A 254 11.08 -8.86 -9.64
C LYS A 254 10.26 -9.67 -8.63
N THR A 255 10.47 -9.48 -7.32
CA THR A 255 9.65 -10.15 -6.30
C THR A 255 8.25 -9.57 -6.26
N SER A 256 8.14 -8.24 -6.40
CA SER A 256 6.87 -7.54 -6.41
C SER A 256 6.01 -7.94 -7.62
N HIS A 257 6.60 -8.30 -8.77
CA HIS A 257 5.83 -8.84 -9.91
C HIS A 257 4.93 -10.01 -9.50
N LYS A 258 5.45 -10.95 -8.71
CA LYS A 258 4.70 -12.15 -8.33
C LYS A 258 3.53 -11.76 -7.41
N VAL A 259 3.83 -11.02 -6.34
CA VAL A 259 2.84 -10.58 -5.35
C VAL A 259 1.74 -9.74 -6.01
N ILE A 260 2.12 -8.80 -6.88
CA ILE A 260 1.18 -7.96 -7.63
C ILE A 260 0.31 -8.80 -8.56
N ASN A 261 0.90 -9.74 -9.30
CA ASN A 261 0.13 -10.64 -10.17
C ASN A 261 -0.84 -11.50 -9.36
N ASP A 262 -0.42 -12.06 -8.22
CA ASP A 262 -1.27 -12.88 -7.35
C ASP A 262 -2.46 -12.06 -6.85
N VAL A 263 -2.23 -10.84 -6.34
CA VAL A 263 -3.30 -9.94 -5.88
C VAL A 263 -4.24 -9.54 -7.03
N TRP A 264 -3.71 -9.21 -8.21
CA TRP A 264 -4.55 -8.87 -9.36
C TRP A 264 -5.37 -10.06 -9.86
N LEU A 265 -4.81 -11.27 -9.84
CA LEU A 265 -5.53 -12.50 -10.19
C LEU A 265 -6.63 -12.78 -9.17
N ASP A 266 -6.35 -12.73 -7.87
CA ASP A 266 -7.34 -12.95 -6.81
C ASP A 266 -8.50 -11.95 -6.90
N ALA A 267 -8.18 -10.69 -7.17
CA ALA A 267 -9.16 -9.63 -7.41
C ALA A 267 -9.80 -9.66 -8.81
N LYS A 268 -9.42 -10.61 -9.67
CA LYS A 268 -9.89 -10.78 -11.05
C LYS A 268 -9.77 -9.51 -11.90
N VAL A 269 -8.67 -8.77 -11.74
CA VAL A 269 -8.42 -7.56 -12.51
C VAL A 269 -8.26 -7.93 -13.97
N SER A 270 -9.06 -7.35 -14.86
CA SER A 270 -8.97 -7.69 -16.28
C SER A 270 -7.61 -7.28 -16.85
N PRO A 271 -7.06 -8.02 -17.84
CA PRO A 271 -5.80 -7.63 -18.44
C PRO A 271 -5.82 -6.24 -19.09
N GLU A 272 -6.97 -5.77 -19.59
CA GLU A 272 -7.13 -4.40 -20.09
C GLU A 272 -6.97 -3.36 -19.00
N GLU A 273 -7.41 -3.66 -17.77
CA GLU A 273 -7.21 -2.76 -16.65
C GLU A 273 -5.75 -2.77 -16.19
N VAL A 274 -5.10 -3.93 -16.13
CA VAL A 274 -3.66 -4.01 -15.84
C VAL A 274 -2.84 -3.25 -16.90
N PHE A 275 -3.22 -3.33 -18.18
CA PHE A 275 -2.57 -2.58 -19.25
C PHE A 275 -2.57 -1.06 -18.97
N LYS A 276 -3.67 -0.53 -18.41
CA LYS A 276 -3.80 0.88 -18.03
C LYS A 276 -3.00 1.23 -16.78
N ILE A 277 -3.04 0.37 -15.74
CA ILE A 277 -2.26 0.58 -14.51
C ILE A 277 -0.77 0.72 -14.86
N LEU A 278 -0.30 -0.14 -15.76
CA LEU A 278 1.09 -0.18 -16.21
C LEU A 278 1.44 0.91 -17.25
N GLN A 279 0.48 1.73 -17.68
CA GLN A 279 0.68 2.81 -18.67
C GLN A 279 1.38 2.31 -19.95
N LEU A 280 0.95 1.15 -20.44
CA LEU A 280 1.55 0.53 -21.62
C LEU A 280 1.14 1.21 -22.93
N LYS A 281 0.17 2.14 -22.91
CA LYS A 281 -0.15 2.94 -24.10
C LYS A 281 0.92 3.99 -24.37
N GLU A 282 1.55 4.48 -23.30
CA GLU A 282 2.57 5.52 -23.33
C GLU A 282 3.99 4.94 -23.56
N ALA A 283 4.14 3.62 -23.44
CA ALA A 283 5.40 2.92 -23.68
C ALA A 283 5.72 2.82 -25.18
N SER A 284 6.98 3.05 -25.55
CA SER A 284 7.42 2.85 -26.93
C SER A 284 7.49 1.36 -27.25
N MET A 285 6.54 0.87 -28.06
CA MET A 285 6.47 -0.53 -28.48
C MET A 285 7.49 -0.91 -29.56
N THR A 286 8.15 0.08 -30.17
CA THR A 286 9.16 -0.13 -31.23
C THR A 286 10.59 -0.19 -30.69
N VAL A 287 10.81 0.19 -29.42
CA VAL A 287 12.10 0.01 -28.74
C VAL A 287 12.11 -1.37 -28.10
N PHE A 288 12.58 -2.36 -28.87
CA PHE A 288 12.44 -3.77 -28.51
C PHE A 288 13.08 -4.14 -27.17
N ASP A 289 14.20 -3.51 -26.81
CA ASP A 289 14.94 -3.77 -25.56
C ASP A 289 14.24 -3.23 -24.30
N ASP A 290 13.31 -2.27 -24.44
CA ASP A 290 12.59 -1.64 -23.31
C ASP A 290 11.24 -2.32 -22.98
N ASN A 291 10.88 -3.40 -23.68
CA ASN A 291 9.57 -4.06 -23.56
C ASN A 291 9.41 -4.96 -22.32
N ALA A 292 10.22 -4.79 -21.28
CA ALA A 292 10.16 -5.62 -20.07
C ALA A 292 8.77 -5.58 -19.40
N MET A 293 8.17 -4.39 -19.29
CA MET A 293 6.82 -4.21 -18.72
C MET A 293 5.73 -4.86 -19.58
N LEU A 294 5.82 -4.71 -20.91
CA LEU A 294 4.95 -5.39 -21.85
C LEU A 294 5.03 -6.91 -21.67
N PHE A 295 6.24 -7.46 -21.53
CA PHE A 295 6.43 -8.90 -21.37
C PHE A 295 5.81 -9.40 -20.06
N GLN A 296 5.89 -8.63 -18.97
CA GLN A 296 5.20 -9.02 -17.74
C GLN A 296 3.68 -8.92 -17.89
N TRP A 297 3.17 -7.90 -18.57
CA TRP A 297 1.74 -7.82 -18.86
C TRP A 297 1.24 -9.00 -19.70
N ILE A 298 2.00 -9.44 -20.71
CA ILE A 298 1.67 -10.64 -21.49
C ILE A 298 1.65 -11.88 -20.58
N ARG A 299 2.59 -12.00 -19.63
CA ARG A 299 2.58 -13.10 -18.65
C ARG A 299 1.35 -13.04 -17.75
N TYR A 300 0.98 -11.85 -17.28
CA TYR A 300 -0.25 -11.64 -16.52
C TYR A 300 -1.48 -12.04 -17.35
N PHE A 301 -1.54 -11.63 -18.62
CA PHE A 301 -2.59 -11.97 -19.57
C PHE A 301 -2.72 -13.50 -19.70
N GLU A 302 -1.61 -14.23 -19.87
CA GLU A 302 -1.62 -15.70 -19.90
C GLU A 302 -2.01 -16.34 -18.56
N GLY A 303 -1.60 -15.76 -17.43
CA GLY A 303 -2.00 -16.20 -16.09
C GLY A 303 -3.51 -16.06 -15.88
N TYR A 304 -4.06 -14.90 -16.22
CA TYR A 304 -5.49 -14.61 -16.14
C TYR A 304 -6.32 -15.61 -16.95
N ARG A 305 -5.88 -15.95 -18.17
CA ARG A 305 -6.52 -17.01 -18.98
C ARG A 305 -6.55 -18.35 -18.25
N LYS A 306 -5.40 -18.79 -17.73
CA LYS A 306 -5.26 -20.09 -17.07
C LYS A 306 -6.18 -20.18 -15.84
N SER A 307 -6.27 -19.10 -15.07
CA SER A 307 -7.09 -19.04 -13.85
C SER A 307 -8.58 -19.00 -14.14
N PHE A 308 -9.03 -18.27 -15.17
CA PHE A 308 -10.46 -17.92 -15.29
C PHE A 308 -11.17 -18.49 -16.51
N MET A 309 -10.47 -18.83 -17.60
CA MET A 309 -11.16 -19.10 -18.86
C MET A 309 -11.30 -20.57 -19.21
N LYS A 310 -10.56 -21.49 -18.55
CA LYS A 310 -10.63 -22.97 -18.70
C LYS A 310 -10.94 -23.50 -20.12
N THR A 311 -10.58 -22.75 -21.16
CA THR A 311 -10.94 -23.04 -22.55
C THR A 311 -9.70 -23.51 -23.29
N GLU A 312 -9.90 -24.54 -24.10
CA GLU A 312 -8.85 -25.07 -24.97
C GLU A 312 -8.63 -24.19 -26.21
N ASN A 313 -9.56 -23.28 -26.53
CA ASN A 313 -9.44 -22.42 -27.71
C ASN A 313 -8.52 -21.22 -27.44
N LEU A 314 -7.22 -21.47 -27.49
CA LEU A 314 -6.16 -20.47 -27.28
C LEU A 314 -6.18 -19.36 -28.34
N SER A 315 -6.67 -19.65 -29.56
CA SER A 315 -6.63 -18.69 -30.67
C SER A 315 -7.48 -17.45 -30.41
N ILE A 316 -8.64 -17.59 -29.77
CA ILE A 316 -9.52 -16.45 -29.45
C ILE A 316 -8.84 -15.48 -28.48
N PHE A 317 -8.09 -16.03 -27.52
CA PHE A 317 -7.44 -15.23 -26.49
C PHE A 317 -6.18 -14.53 -27.01
N ASP A 318 -5.40 -15.22 -27.84
CA ASP A 318 -4.25 -14.62 -28.50
C ASP A 318 -4.69 -13.49 -29.45
N GLU A 319 -5.81 -13.67 -30.15
CA GLU A 319 -6.41 -12.61 -30.97
C GLU A 319 -6.88 -11.44 -30.12
N LYS A 320 -7.50 -11.70 -28.96
CA LYS A 320 -7.88 -10.64 -28.01
C LYS A 320 -6.67 -9.84 -27.53
N LEU A 321 -5.54 -10.50 -27.22
CA LEU A 321 -4.30 -9.80 -26.82
C LEU A 321 -3.82 -8.89 -27.95
N ARG A 322 -3.75 -9.43 -29.16
CA ARG A 322 -3.35 -8.69 -30.36
C ARG A 322 -4.25 -7.47 -30.58
N MET A 323 -5.56 -7.62 -30.47
CA MET A 323 -6.52 -6.53 -30.61
C MET A 323 -6.31 -5.43 -29.56
N ILE A 324 -5.98 -5.79 -28.31
CA ILE A 324 -5.66 -4.81 -27.26
C ILE A 324 -4.40 -4.02 -27.65
N LEU A 325 -3.36 -4.69 -28.12
CA LEU A 325 -2.13 -4.03 -28.56
C LEU A 325 -2.39 -3.10 -29.75
N GLN A 326 -3.13 -3.55 -30.76
CA GLN A 326 -3.45 -2.76 -31.94
C GLN A 326 -4.31 -1.54 -31.62
N LYS A 327 -5.36 -1.71 -30.83
CA LYS A 327 -6.26 -0.61 -30.44
C LYS A 327 -5.55 0.47 -29.62
N ASN A 328 -4.56 0.10 -28.81
CA ASN A 328 -3.86 1.08 -27.97
C ASN A 328 -2.63 1.68 -28.66
N ASN A 329 -2.24 1.20 -29.85
CA ASN A 329 -1.07 1.67 -30.59
C ASN A 329 -1.43 1.96 -32.05
N GLU A 330 -2.41 2.84 -32.28
CA GLU A 330 -3.00 3.10 -33.61
C GLU A 330 -1.99 3.67 -34.63
N ALA A 331 -0.90 4.28 -34.17
CA ALA A 331 0.16 4.77 -35.04
C ALA A 331 1.04 3.64 -35.62
N MET A 332 1.07 2.46 -34.98
CA MET A 332 1.82 1.31 -35.47
C MET A 332 1.10 0.67 -36.65
N ASN A 333 1.85 0.40 -37.71
CA ASN A 333 1.35 -0.35 -38.84
C ASN A 333 1.52 -1.88 -38.64
N ASN A 334 1.01 -2.70 -39.56
CA ASN A 334 1.13 -4.16 -39.44
C ASN A 334 2.58 -4.68 -39.52
N GLY A 335 3.51 -3.95 -40.13
CA GLY A 335 4.95 -4.25 -40.10
C GLY A 335 5.53 -4.06 -38.70
N ASP A 336 5.19 -2.97 -38.03
CA ASP A 336 5.62 -2.70 -36.64
C ASP A 336 5.11 -3.80 -35.69
N PHE A 337 3.83 -4.19 -35.80
CA PHE A 337 3.28 -5.30 -35.02
C PHE A 337 3.94 -6.63 -35.34
N ALA A 338 4.25 -6.90 -36.62
CA ALA A 338 4.96 -8.11 -37.00
C ALA A 338 6.35 -8.19 -36.36
N ALA A 339 7.06 -7.05 -36.28
CA ALA A 339 8.36 -6.96 -35.62
C ALA A 339 8.25 -7.17 -34.11
N LEU A 340 7.27 -6.53 -33.47
CA LEU A 340 6.96 -6.77 -32.06
C LEU A 340 6.65 -8.24 -31.77
N PHE A 341 5.84 -8.89 -32.60
CA PHE A 341 5.48 -10.30 -32.41
C PHE A 341 6.64 -11.24 -32.69
N GLN A 342 7.56 -10.89 -33.61
CA GLN A 342 8.81 -11.62 -33.80
C GLN A 342 9.66 -11.59 -32.53
N VAL A 343 9.79 -10.44 -31.89
CA VAL A 343 10.55 -10.29 -30.63
C VAL A 343 9.90 -11.06 -29.48
N ILE A 344 8.57 -10.96 -29.33
CA ILE A 344 7.82 -11.73 -28.32
C ILE A 344 7.97 -13.25 -28.55
N LYS A 345 7.97 -13.70 -29.80
CA LYS A 345 8.15 -15.10 -30.19
C LYS A 345 9.54 -15.65 -29.81
N GLU A 346 10.55 -14.79 -29.81
CA GLU A 346 11.93 -15.17 -29.49
C GLU A 346 12.18 -15.26 -27.98
N ALA A 347 11.38 -14.55 -27.17
CA ALA A 347 11.40 -14.71 -25.73
C ALA A 347 10.90 -16.12 -25.33
N PRO A 348 11.73 -17.00 -24.72
CA PRO A 348 11.38 -18.40 -24.51
C PRO A 348 10.04 -18.63 -23.82
N GLN A 349 9.75 -17.82 -22.80
CA GLN A 349 8.52 -17.89 -22.02
C GLN A 349 7.27 -17.35 -22.73
N LEU A 350 7.44 -16.53 -23.77
CA LEU A 350 6.34 -15.94 -24.56
C LEU A 350 6.26 -16.52 -25.98
N LYS A 351 7.14 -17.47 -26.31
CA LYS A 351 7.26 -18.07 -27.64
C LYS A 351 5.94 -18.51 -28.22
N ARG A 352 5.09 -19.15 -27.41
CA ARG A 352 3.77 -19.64 -27.82
C ARG A 352 2.88 -18.50 -28.31
N ILE A 353 2.70 -17.46 -27.49
CA ILE A 353 1.79 -16.36 -27.82
C ILE A 353 2.34 -15.48 -28.95
N GLY A 354 3.65 -15.23 -28.95
CA GLY A 354 4.31 -14.51 -30.06
C GLY A 354 4.18 -15.26 -31.39
N THR A 355 4.35 -16.58 -31.38
CA THR A 355 4.13 -17.43 -32.58
C THR A 355 2.69 -17.32 -33.07
N SER A 356 1.72 -17.41 -32.16
CA SER A 356 0.30 -17.35 -32.50
C SER A 356 -0.10 -16.01 -33.13
N MET A 357 0.28 -14.89 -32.48
CA MET A 357 -0.03 -13.55 -32.98
C MET A 357 0.68 -13.23 -34.30
N GLN A 358 1.93 -13.65 -34.46
CA GLN A 358 2.64 -13.47 -35.72
C GLN A 358 1.99 -14.29 -36.84
N ALA A 359 1.62 -15.55 -36.57
CA ALA A 359 0.99 -16.41 -37.56
C ALA A 359 -0.37 -15.86 -38.01
N SER A 360 -1.21 -15.37 -37.08
CA SER A 360 -2.50 -14.78 -37.42
C SER A 360 -2.34 -13.50 -38.25
N LEU A 361 -1.42 -12.62 -37.87
CA LEU A 361 -1.11 -11.40 -38.62
C LEU A 361 -0.56 -11.70 -40.03
N PHE A 362 0.38 -12.63 -40.15
CA PHE A 362 0.91 -13.03 -41.47
C PHE A 362 -0.16 -13.62 -42.35
N LYS A 363 -1.04 -14.48 -41.82
CA LYS A 363 -2.18 -15.02 -42.57
C LYS A 363 -3.09 -13.91 -43.10
N GLU A 364 -3.37 -12.90 -42.28
CA GLU A 364 -4.15 -11.73 -42.69
C GLU A 364 -3.47 -10.96 -43.82
N LEU A 365 -2.17 -10.68 -43.70
CA LEU A 365 -1.39 -9.98 -44.74
C LEU A 365 -1.38 -10.75 -46.06
N LEU A 366 -1.18 -12.07 -46.01
CA LEU A 366 -1.23 -12.95 -47.18
C LEU A 366 -2.62 -12.95 -47.85
N THR A 367 -3.69 -12.94 -47.04
CA THR A 367 -5.08 -12.83 -47.54
C THR A 367 -5.31 -11.49 -48.25
N ARG A 368 -4.68 -10.42 -47.75
CA ARG A 368 -4.65 -9.09 -48.38
C ARG A 368 -3.65 -8.96 -49.53
N ARG A 369 -3.07 -10.08 -49.99
CA ARG A 369 -2.13 -10.17 -51.12
C ARG A 369 -0.80 -9.43 -50.93
N TYR A 370 -0.34 -9.26 -49.70
CA TYR A 370 1.02 -8.80 -49.46
C TYR A 370 2.02 -9.88 -49.89
N ASP A 371 2.96 -9.50 -50.75
CA ASP A 371 4.17 -10.25 -51.09
C ASP A 371 5.38 -9.77 -50.26
N PRO A 372 6.54 -10.45 -50.31
CA PRO A 372 7.73 -10.05 -49.55
C PRO A 372 8.25 -8.63 -49.82
N SER A 373 8.12 -8.11 -51.05
CA SER A 373 8.52 -6.75 -51.41
C SER A 373 7.56 -5.71 -50.83
N SER A 374 6.26 -5.95 -51.00
CA SER A 374 5.21 -5.12 -50.40
C SER A 374 5.30 -5.10 -48.86
N PHE A 375 5.60 -6.24 -48.24
CA PHE A 375 5.82 -6.33 -46.80
C PHE A 375 7.12 -5.65 -46.34
N SER A 376 8.20 -5.77 -47.12
CA SER A 376 9.45 -5.04 -46.87
C SER A 376 9.23 -3.53 -46.82
N SER A 377 8.34 -3.01 -47.67
CA SER A 377 7.97 -1.58 -47.69
C SER A 377 7.22 -1.18 -46.42
N LEU A 378 6.37 -2.07 -45.89
CA LEU A 378 5.60 -1.83 -44.66
C LEU A 378 6.48 -1.77 -43.41
N LEU A 379 7.57 -2.54 -43.40
CA LEU A 379 8.59 -2.51 -42.34
C LEU A 379 9.45 -1.24 -42.36
N SER A 380 9.20 -0.30 -43.28
CA SER A 380 9.93 0.96 -43.42
C SER A 380 11.45 0.76 -43.51
N ILE A 381 11.91 -0.35 -44.10
CA ILE A 381 13.33 -0.67 -44.24
C ILE A 381 13.95 0.39 -45.16
N PRO A 382 14.88 1.24 -44.68
CA PRO A 382 15.50 2.24 -45.54
C PRO A 382 16.32 1.54 -46.62
N TYR A 383 16.09 1.91 -47.88
CA TYR A 383 16.74 1.32 -49.08
C TYR A 383 18.28 1.24 -49.03
N ALA A 384 18.92 2.01 -48.15
CA ALA A 384 20.38 2.14 -48.04
C ALA A 384 21.03 1.36 -46.89
N PHE A 385 20.26 0.72 -45.99
CA PHE A 385 20.82 0.03 -44.83
C PHE A 385 20.85 -1.49 -45.03
N ARG A 386 22.05 -2.08 -44.93
CA ARG A 386 22.19 -3.53 -44.73
C ARG A 386 21.74 -3.83 -43.30
N LEU A 387 20.50 -4.31 -43.15
CA LEU A 387 20.03 -4.81 -41.88
C LEU A 387 20.90 -6.01 -41.47
N LYS A 388 21.34 -6.01 -40.22
CA LYS A 388 22.08 -7.13 -39.66
C LYS A 388 21.14 -8.30 -39.41
N GLU A 389 21.67 -9.52 -39.34
CA GLU A 389 20.83 -10.70 -39.09
C GLU A 389 20.15 -10.68 -37.71
N ASP A 390 20.77 -10.01 -36.74
CA ASP A 390 20.27 -9.77 -35.39
C ASP A 390 19.38 -8.53 -35.29
N ASP A 391 19.01 -7.90 -36.41
CA ASP A 391 18.01 -6.84 -36.44
C ASP A 391 16.58 -7.43 -36.39
N PRO A 392 15.72 -7.02 -35.44
CA PRO A 392 14.35 -7.50 -35.35
C PRO A 392 13.54 -7.34 -36.65
N ILE A 393 13.78 -6.26 -37.39
CA ILE A 393 13.13 -5.98 -38.66
C ILE A 393 13.56 -7.00 -39.72
N PHE A 394 14.86 -7.32 -39.79
CA PHE A 394 15.37 -8.35 -40.71
C PHE A 394 14.81 -9.72 -40.39
N ARG A 395 14.82 -10.12 -39.11
CA ARG A 395 14.26 -11.41 -38.68
C ARG A 395 12.77 -11.52 -39.01
N THR A 396 12.05 -10.41 -38.93
CA THR A 396 10.63 -10.33 -39.27
C THR A 396 10.40 -10.47 -40.78
N LEU A 397 11.17 -9.77 -41.61
CA LEU A 397 11.13 -9.93 -43.05
C LEU A 397 11.43 -11.38 -43.44
N LYS A 398 12.51 -11.96 -42.93
CA LYS A 398 12.87 -13.37 -43.14
C LYS A 398 11.73 -14.31 -42.76
N ALA A 399 11.11 -14.10 -41.60
CA ALA A 399 9.99 -14.92 -41.13
C ALA A 399 8.77 -14.84 -42.08
N PHE A 400 8.40 -13.63 -42.53
CA PHE A 400 7.30 -13.45 -43.46
C PHE A 400 7.59 -14.07 -44.83
N THR A 401 8.77 -13.82 -45.41
CA THR A 401 9.17 -14.37 -46.71
C THR A 401 9.17 -15.90 -46.70
N LEU A 402 9.62 -16.52 -45.59
CA LEU A 402 9.57 -17.96 -45.43
C LEU A 402 8.13 -18.48 -45.37
N GLN A 403 7.24 -17.82 -44.62
CA GLN A 403 5.83 -18.18 -44.60
C GLN A 403 5.20 -18.05 -45.99
N PHE A 404 5.44 -16.93 -46.69
CA PHE A 404 4.97 -16.69 -48.05
C PHE A 404 5.41 -17.80 -49.01
N ALA A 405 6.70 -18.13 -49.03
CA ALA A 405 7.25 -19.17 -49.89
C ALA A 405 6.63 -20.54 -49.61
N LYS A 406 6.37 -20.86 -48.34
CA LYS A 406 5.70 -22.10 -47.93
C LYS A 406 4.25 -22.16 -48.43
N GLU A 407 3.50 -21.07 -48.26
CA GLU A 407 2.07 -21.02 -48.62
C GLU A 407 1.86 -20.97 -50.14
N ARG A 408 2.74 -20.29 -50.89
CA ARG A 408 2.59 -20.11 -52.34
C ARG A 408 3.30 -21.18 -53.18
N GLY A 409 4.50 -21.60 -52.76
CA GLY A 409 5.35 -22.53 -53.52
C GLY A 409 5.63 -23.86 -52.81
N GLY A 410 4.96 -24.12 -51.68
CA GLY A 410 5.10 -25.37 -50.94
C GLY A 410 6.50 -25.59 -50.33
N LYS A 411 6.80 -26.87 -50.05
CA LYS A 411 8.05 -27.27 -49.37
C LYS A 411 9.31 -26.94 -50.19
N THR A 412 9.24 -27.06 -51.51
CA THR A 412 10.36 -26.81 -52.42
C THR A 412 10.77 -25.33 -52.38
N ALA A 413 9.82 -24.42 -52.56
CA ALA A 413 10.09 -22.99 -52.51
C ALA A 413 10.56 -22.54 -51.12
N PHE A 414 9.91 -23.03 -50.05
CA PHE A 414 10.35 -22.79 -48.68
C PHE A 414 11.82 -23.16 -48.47
N THR A 415 12.23 -24.34 -48.96
CA THR A 415 13.60 -24.83 -48.80
C THR A 415 14.59 -23.97 -49.59
N LYS A 416 14.28 -23.64 -50.86
CA LYS A 416 15.09 -22.73 -51.70
C LYS A 416 15.31 -21.38 -51.00
N VAL A 417 14.24 -20.72 -50.57
CA VAL A 417 14.29 -19.41 -49.91
C VAL A 417 15.05 -19.49 -48.57
N LYS A 418 14.82 -20.54 -47.77
CA LYS A 418 15.53 -20.73 -46.50
C LYS A 418 17.03 -20.89 -46.68
N THR A 419 17.46 -21.67 -47.67
CA THR A 419 18.88 -21.85 -47.98
C THR A 419 19.52 -20.52 -48.37
N LEU A 420 18.89 -19.75 -49.27
CA LEU A 420 19.41 -18.43 -49.70
C LEU A 420 19.58 -17.45 -48.52
N PHE A 421 18.64 -17.44 -47.57
CA PHE A 421 18.80 -16.65 -46.34
C PHE A 421 19.94 -17.16 -45.44
N ASN A 422 20.18 -18.47 -45.37
CA ASN A 422 21.26 -19.04 -44.55
C ASN A 422 22.65 -18.83 -45.19
N ASP A 423 22.69 -18.71 -46.52
CA ASP A 423 23.91 -18.42 -47.29
C ASP A 423 24.28 -16.93 -47.28
N GLY A 424 23.56 -16.10 -46.51
CA GLY A 424 23.82 -14.66 -46.42
C GLY A 424 23.40 -13.88 -47.68
N THR A 425 22.47 -14.41 -48.48
CA THR A 425 22.00 -13.78 -49.74
C THR A 425 20.52 -13.35 -49.67
N PRO A 426 20.14 -12.42 -48.76
CA PRO A 426 18.74 -12.05 -48.55
C PRO A 426 18.05 -11.46 -49.78
N ASN A 427 18.77 -10.73 -50.64
CA ASN A 427 18.21 -10.21 -51.90
C ASN A 427 17.83 -11.34 -52.87
N ALA A 428 18.65 -12.40 -52.96
CA ALA A 428 18.35 -13.57 -53.77
C ALA A 428 17.16 -14.35 -53.19
N ALA A 429 17.07 -14.43 -51.85
CA ALA A 429 15.93 -15.05 -51.17
C ALA A 429 14.61 -14.31 -51.45
N LEU A 430 14.63 -12.97 -51.41
CA LEU A 430 13.47 -12.13 -51.74
C LEU A 430 13.09 -12.26 -53.22
N ALA A 431 14.06 -12.25 -54.14
CA ALA A 431 13.81 -12.45 -55.56
C ALA A 431 13.19 -13.83 -55.83
N ALA A 432 13.74 -14.89 -55.26
CA ALA A 432 13.20 -16.26 -55.38
C ALA A 432 11.79 -16.40 -54.80
N ALA A 433 11.45 -15.64 -53.77
CA ALA A 433 10.08 -15.59 -53.26
C ALA A 433 9.15 -14.76 -54.17
N GLY A 434 9.67 -13.69 -54.78
CA GLY A 434 8.94 -12.87 -55.75
C GLY A 434 8.50 -13.62 -57.01
N GLU A 435 9.22 -14.70 -57.39
CA GLU A 435 8.83 -15.61 -58.47
C GLU A 435 7.49 -16.34 -58.21
N LEU A 436 6.95 -16.29 -56.99
CA LEU A 436 5.74 -17.02 -56.56
C LEU A 436 4.49 -16.13 -56.42
N VAL A 437 4.59 -14.85 -56.78
CA VAL A 437 3.51 -13.83 -56.64
C VAL A 437 2.33 -14.11 -57.55
#